data_AF-A0A1G8D885-F1
#
_entry.id   AF-A0A1G8D885-F1
#
_cell.length_a   1.000
_cell.length_b   1.000
_cell.length_c   1.000
_cell.angle_alpha   90.00
_cell.angle_beta   90.00
_cell.angle_gamma   90.00
#
_symmetry.space_group_name_H-M   'P 1'
#
loop_
_entity.id
_entity.type
_entity.pdbx_description
1 polymer ?
#
loop_
_entity_poly.entity_id
_entity_poly.type
_entity_poly.pdbx_seq_one_letter_code
_entity_poly.pdbx_strand_id
1 'polypeptide(L)'
;MSTIEQQGDHTSPTPSERPVWQLPAARAVPAVAVGVAVTFLQSHDALVGLVAFAVVALGTGAALLALRGAVYAEVARFPRVAGIAGLVAGVVAIALAIAAPSGLALKVVVAAWAIVAAAVEGWAWFRLRATTDPKARRIAADWRFVAAFTLVAAIVFACMPSHDVVLVGLVGAYAVIVGVFHGIAAYSARAAAKDAREATA
;
A
#
# COMPACT_ATOMS: atom_id res chain seq x y z
N MET A 1 39.07 46.95 -13.06
CA MET A 1 38.20 46.27 -14.03
C MET A 1 37.81 44.96 -13.39
N SER A 2 36.55 44.87 -12.98
CA SER A 2 35.97 43.91 -12.07
C SER A 2 35.12 42.92 -12.86
N THR A 3 35.39 41.62 -12.74
CA THR A 3 34.49 40.53 -13.14
C THR A 3 34.90 39.26 -12.40
N ILE A 4 34.72 39.25 -11.08
CA ILE A 4 34.51 38.00 -10.35
C ILE A 4 33.03 37.71 -10.56
N GLU A 5 32.72 36.90 -11.55
CA GLU A 5 31.36 36.41 -11.78
C GLU A 5 30.91 35.63 -10.54
N GLN A 6 29.87 36.18 -9.93
CA GLN A 6 29.00 35.55 -8.98
C GLN A 6 28.53 34.21 -9.56
N GLN A 7 29.12 33.12 -9.07
CA GLN A 7 28.61 31.77 -9.27
C GLN A 7 27.36 31.60 -8.38
N GLY A 8 26.26 32.17 -8.85
CA GLY A 8 24.95 32.15 -8.23
C GLY A 8 24.19 30.88 -8.55
N ASP A 9 23.91 30.12 -7.50
CA ASP A 9 22.75 29.27 -7.31
C ASP A 9 22.66 27.96 -8.13
N HIS A 10 23.44 26.97 -7.70
CA HIS A 10 22.99 25.59 -7.79
C HIS A 10 21.84 25.39 -6.80
N THR A 11 20.62 25.82 -7.15
CA THR A 11 19.41 25.26 -6.54
C THR A 11 19.31 23.81 -7.02
N SER A 12 20.15 22.94 -6.44
CA SER A 12 19.89 21.52 -6.42
C SER A 12 18.51 21.39 -5.79
N PRO A 13 17.49 20.88 -6.49
CA PRO A 13 16.18 20.71 -5.88
C PRO A 13 16.39 19.88 -4.62
N THR A 14 16.15 20.49 -3.45
CA THR A 14 16.16 19.77 -2.18
C THR A 14 15.21 18.60 -2.36
N PRO A 15 15.67 17.34 -2.22
CA PRO A 15 14.80 16.18 -2.34
C PRO A 15 13.58 16.44 -1.46
N SER A 16 12.37 16.40 -2.04
CA SER A 16 11.18 16.88 -1.34
C SER A 16 11.12 16.27 0.07
N GLU A 17 11.15 17.10 1.11
CA GLU A 17 11.10 16.71 2.52
C GLU A 17 9.74 16.12 2.93
N ARG A 18 8.98 15.55 1.98
CA ARG A 18 7.72 14.92 2.34
C ARG A 18 8.03 13.72 3.23
N PRO A 19 7.33 13.55 4.36
CA PRO A 19 7.67 12.50 5.29
C PRO A 19 7.34 11.15 4.67
N VAL A 20 8.39 10.44 4.24
CA VAL A 20 8.37 9.10 3.62
C VAL A 20 7.55 8.10 4.45
N TRP A 21 7.44 8.33 5.76
CA TRP A 21 6.70 7.47 6.68
C TRP A 21 5.18 7.61 6.64
N GLN A 22 4.62 8.72 6.14
CA GLN A 22 3.18 8.95 6.16
C GLN A 22 2.41 7.98 5.26
N LEU A 23 2.96 7.70 4.08
CA LEU A 23 2.33 6.81 3.11
C LEU A 23 2.15 5.39 3.66
N PRO A 24 3.20 4.72 4.19
CA PRO A 24 3.01 3.42 4.80
C PRO A 24 2.15 3.50 6.08
N ALA A 25 2.28 4.55 6.91
CA ALA A 25 1.44 4.68 8.10
C ALA A 25 -0.06 4.74 7.76
N ALA A 26 -0.44 5.55 6.77
CA ALA A 26 -1.83 5.70 6.34
C ALA A 26 -2.43 4.40 5.78
N ARG A 27 -1.61 3.55 5.17
CA ARG A 27 -2.01 2.22 4.68
C ARG A 27 -2.06 1.17 5.80
N ALA A 28 -1.22 1.30 6.82
CA ALA A 28 -1.18 0.38 7.95
C ALA A 28 -2.47 0.44 8.77
N VAL A 29 -3.03 1.63 9.00
CA VAL A 29 -4.22 1.83 9.84
C VAL A 29 -5.42 0.96 9.42
N PRO A 30 -5.94 1.04 8.17
CA PRO A 30 -7.08 0.22 7.78
C PRO A 30 -6.74 -1.27 7.77
N ALA A 31 -5.51 -1.65 7.40
CA ALA A 31 -5.08 -3.04 7.33
C ALA A 31 -5.00 -3.69 8.73
N VAL A 32 -4.40 -3.00 9.71
CA VAL A 32 -4.33 -3.47 11.10
C VAL A 32 -5.73 -3.50 11.73
N ALA A 33 -6.54 -2.45 11.53
CA ALA A 33 -7.89 -2.40 12.07
C ALA A 33 -8.74 -3.59 11.59
N VAL A 34 -8.71 -3.88 10.29
CA VAL A 34 -9.42 -5.03 9.72
C VAL A 34 -8.82 -6.35 10.18
N GLY A 35 -7.50 -6.48 10.17
CA GLY A 35 -6.82 -7.70 10.59
C GLY A 35 -7.13 -8.09 12.04
N VAL A 36 -7.12 -7.12 12.95
CA VAL A 36 -7.53 -7.31 14.35
C VAL A 36 -9.02 -7.63 14.44
N ALA A 37 -9.89 -6.85 13.79
CA ALA A 37 -11.32 -7.07 13.85
C ALA A 37 -11.72 -8.47 13.36
N VAL A 38 -11.23 -8.90 12.21
CA VAL A 38 -11.54 -10.23 11.63
C VAL A 38 -11.07 -11.37 12.53
N THR A 39 -9.94 -11.20 13.22
CA THR A 39 -9.39 -12.23 14.12
C THR A 39 -10.30 -12.50 15.32
N PHE A 40 -10.98 -11.47 15.83
CA PHE A 40 -11.83 -11.56 17.04
C PHE A 40 -13.32 -11.61 16.72
N LEU A 41 -13.73 -11.38 15.47
CA LEU A 41 -15.12 -11.51 15.06
C LEU A 41 -15.51 -12.98 14.92
N GLN A 42 -16.60 -13.39 15.56
CA GLN A 42 -17.10 -14.76 15.44
C GLN A 42 -17.70 -15.02 14.04
N SER A 43 -18.39 -14.03 13.46
CA SER A 43 -19.01 -14.13 12.14
C SER A 43 -17.97 -14.02 11.03
N HIS A 44 -17.88 -15.05 10.19
CA HIS A 44 -17.06 -15.07 8.97
C HIS A 44 -17.91 -15.38 7.74
N ASP A 45 -19.06 -14.72 7.62
CA ASP A 45 -19.87 -14.79 6.39
C ASP A 45 -19.27 -13.90 5.29
N ALA A 46 -19.77 -14.07 4.06
CA ALA A 46 -19.33 -13.28 2.93
C ALA A 46 -19.51 -11.76 3.10
N LEU A 47 -20.55 -11.33 3.84
CA LEU A 47 -20.81 -9.92 4.09
C LEU A 47 -19.67 -9.30 4.91
N VAL A 48 -19.27 -9.97 6.01
CA VAL A 48 -18.14 -9.56 6.84
C VAL A 48 -16.87 -9.46 6.01
N GLY A 49 -16.59 -10.45 5.15
CA GLY A 49 -15.41 -10.44 4.29
C GLY A 49 -15.40 -9.31 3.27
N LEU A 50 -16.54 -9.03 2.63
CA LEU A 50 -16.68 -7.94 1.66
C LEU A 50 -16.53 -6.57 2.31
N VAL A 51 -17.11 -6.37 3.50
CA VAL A 51 -16.96 -5.13 4.28
C VAL A 51 -15.50 -4.96 4.74
N ALA A 52 -14.89 -6.02 5.29
CA ALA A 52 -13.49 -6.03 5.69
C ALA A 52 -12.56 -5.65 4.53
N PHE A 53 -12.76 -6.29 3.37
CA PHE A 53 -12.00 -5.99 2.17
C PHE A 53 -12.24 -4.55 1.68
N ALA A 54 -13.50 -4.08 1.68
CA ALA A 54 -13.82 -2.71 1.29
C ALA A 54 -13.07 -1.68 2.14
N VAL A 55 -13.02 -1.87 3.47
CA VAL A 55 -12.29 -0.98 4.38
C VAL A 55 -10.79 -0.95 4.03
N VAL A 56 -10.16 -2.11 3.81
CA VAL A 56 -8.74 -2.17 3.42
C VAL A 56 -8.50 -1.52 2.06
N ALA A 57 -9.31 -1.86 1.05
CA ALA A 57 -9.14 -1.40 -0.32
C ALA A 57 -9.40 0.11 -0.45
N LEU A 58 -10.47 0.63 0.17
CA LEU A 58 -10.77 2.06 0.20
C LEU A 58 -9.73 2.82 1.01
N GLY A 59 -9.38 2.36 2.21
CA GLY A 59 -8.39 3.03 3.05
C GLY A 59 -7.02 3.10 2.38
N THR A 60 -6.58 1.99 1.79
CA THR A 60 -5.33 1.93 1.02
C THR A 60 -5.39 2.82 -0.23
N GLY A 61 -6.50 2.75 -0.97
CA GLY A 61 -6.71 3.53 -2.18
C GLY A 61 -6.68 5.04 -1.92
N ALA A 62 -7.40 5.47 -0.88
CA ALA A 62 -7.44 6.85 -0.42
C ALA A 62 -6.05 7.33 0.06
N ALA A 63 -5.34 6.51 0.85
CA ALA A 63 -3.99 6.84 1.30
C ALA A 63 -3.02 7.07 0.13
N LEU A 64 -3.03 6.18 -0.87
CA LEU A 64 -2.20 6.31 -2.07
C LEU A 64 -2.51 7.58 -2.86
N LEU A 65 -3.78 7.93 -3.04
CA LEU A 65 -4.17 9.13 -3.80
C LEU A 65 -3.93 10.44 -3.05
N ALA A 66 -4.18 10.46 -1.74
CA ALA A 66 -3.94 11.62 -0.88
C ALA A 66 -2.44 11.93 -0.79
N LEU A 67 -1.61 10.89 -0.70
CA LEU A 67 -0.16 11.00 -0.54
C LEU A 67 0.61 10.72 -1.84
N ARG A 68 -0.04 10.85 -3.01
CA ARG A 68 0.55 10.53 -4.32
C ARG A 68 1.83 11.30 -4.66
N GLY A 69 2.03 12.47 -4.05
CA GLY A 69 3.25 13.26 -4.22
C GLY A 69 4.38 12.88 -3.26
N ALA A 70 4.19 11.89 -2.38
CA ALA A 70 5.20 11.39 -1.45
C ALA A 70 6.06 10.25 -2.04
N VAL A 71 5.92 9.96 -3.34
CA VAL A 71 6.76 8.99 -4.07
C VAL A 71 7.66 9.70 -5.08
N TYR A 72 8.75 9.04 -5.47
CA TYR A 72 9.66 9.51 -6.50
C TYR A 72 8.96 9.75 -7.86
N ALA A 73 9.42 10.75 -8.61
CA ALA A 73 8.78 11.19 -9.84
C ALA A 73 8.72 10.08 -10.92
N GLU A 74 9.77 9.26 -10.98
CA GLU A 74 9.93 8.12 -11.88
C GLU A 74 8.80 7.09 -11.73
N VAL A 75 8.18 7.04 -10.55
CA VAL A 75 7.09 6.13 -10.20
C VAL A 75 5.80 6.84 -9.84
N ALA A 76 5.63 8.12 -10.21
CA ALA A 76 4.44 8.92 -9.87
C ALA A 76 3.11 8.38 -10.46
N ARG A 77 3.17 7.35 -11.33
CA ARG A 77 2.00 6.62 -11.82
C ARG A 77 1.50 5.56 -10.82
N PHE A 78 2.39 4.97 -10.03
CA PHE A 78 2.05 3.92 -9.07
C PHE A 78 0.90 4.29 -8.12
N PRO A 79 1.00 5.37 -7.31
CA PRO A 79 -0.04 5.67 -6.32
C PRO A 79 -1.36 6.05 -6.98
N ARG A 80 -1.33 6.59 -8.20
CA ARG A 80 -2.54 6.90 -8.97
C ARG A 80 -3.25 5.63 -9.43
N VAL A 81 -2.54 4.72 -10.10
CA VAL A 81 -3.16 3.52 -10.66
C VAL A 81 -3.58 2.56 -9.55
N ALA A 82 -2.70 2.25 -8.60
CA ALA A 82 -3.03 1.38 -7.48
C ALA A 82 -4.10 2.01 -6.56
N GLY A 83 -4.05 3.33 -6.38
CA GLY A 83 -5.04 4.07 -5.61
C GLY A 83 -6.45 3.99 -6.20
N ILE A 84 -6.59 4.27 -7.50
CA ILE A 84 -7.87 4.16 -8.22
C ILE A 84 -8.36 2.72 -8.22
N ALA A 85 -7.48 1.74 -8.48
CA ALA A 85 -7.85 0.32 -8.44
C ALA A 85 -8.38 -0.09 -7.06
N GLY A 86 -7.76 0.38 -5.98
CA GLY A 86 -8.24 0.16 -4.60
C GLY A 86 -9.60 0.80 -4.34
N LEU A 87 -9.81 2.05 -4.78
CA LEU A 87 -11.12 2.70 -4.63
C LEU A 87 -12.21 1.97 -5.40
N VAL A 88 -11.96 1.61 -6.66
CA VAL A 88 -12.91 0.87 -7.50
C VAL A 88 -13.23 -0.49 -6.88
N ALA A 89 -12.21 -1.25 -6.46
CA ALA A 89 -12.41 -2.55 -5.82
C ALA A 89 -13.22 -2.44 -4.53
N GLY A 90 -12.96 -1.41 -3.71
CA GLY A 90 -13.71 -1.16 -2.49
C GLY A 90 -15.18 -0.81 -2.75
N VAL A 91 -15.46 0.04 -3.74
CA VAL A 91 -16.84 0.38 -4.15
C VAL A 91 -17.56 -0.86 -4.70
N VAL A 92 -16.89 -1.66 -5.53
CA VAL A 92 -17.44 -2.92 -6.05
C VAL A 92 -17.73 -3.89 -4.91
N ALA A 93 -16.85 -4.00 -3.92
CA ALA A 93 -17.07 -4.85 -2.75
C ALA A 93 -18.30 -4.40 -1.92
N ILE A 94 -18.51 -3.08 -1.74
CA ILE A 94 -19.71 -2.54 -1.09
C ILE A 94 -20.96 -2.87 -1.91
N ALA A 95 -20.92 -2.67 -3.23
CA ALA A 95 -22.06 -2.98 -4.09
C ALA A 95 -22.42 -4.47 -4.02
N LEU A 96 -21.42 -5.36 -4.03
CA LEU A 96 -21.62 -6.81 -3.89
C LEU A 96 -22.15 -7.19 -2.50
N ALA A 97 -21.67 -6.52 -1.44
CA ALA A 97 -22.15 -6.73 -0.08
C ALA A 97 -23.65 -6.42 0.06
N ILE A 98 -24.14 -5.39 -0.65
CA ILE A 98 -25.55 -4.97 -0.62
C ILE A 98 -26.40 -5.86 -1.54
N ALA A 99 -25.92 -6.13 -2.76
CA ALA A 99 -26.74 -6.74 -3.80
C ALA A 99 -26.75 -8.27 -3.75
N ALA A 100 -25.61 -8.91 -3.47
CA ALA A 100 -25.45 -10.37 -3.54
C ALA A 100 -24.20 -10.85 -2.76
N PRO A 101 -24.22 -10.79 -1.41
CA PRO A 101 -23.09 -11.22 -0.61
C PRO A 101 -22.83 -12.72 -0.78
N SER A 102 -21.64 -13.07 -1.27
CA SER A 102 -21.23 -14.47 -1.47
C SER A 102 -19.70 -14.62 -1.42
N GLY A 103 -19.20 -15.78 -0.98
CA GLY A 103 -17.77 -16.09 -0.99
C GLY A 103 -17.15 -16.00 -2.38
N LEU A 104 -17.92 -16.34 -3.44
CA LEU A 104 -17.46 -16.16 -4.82
C LEU A 104 -17.23 -14.68 -5.16
N ALA A 105 -18.16 -13.80 -4.79
CA ALA A 105 -18.03 -12.37 -5.00
C ALA A 105 -16.79 -11.81 -4.29
N LEU A 106 -16.58 -12.19 -3.03
CA LEU A 106 -15.40 -11.83 -2.24
C LEU A 106 -14.11 -12.30 -2.91
N LYS A 107 -14.05 -13.57 -3.30
CA LYS A 107 -12.88 -14.15 -3.96
C LYS A 107 -12.51 -13.42 -5.24
N VAL A 108 -13.48 -13.17 -6.11
CA VAL A 108 -13.25 -12.55 -7.42
C VAL A 108 -12.78 -11.10 -7.24
N VAL A 109 -13.43 -10.32 -6.38
CA VAL A 109 -13.06 -8.91 -6.21
C VAL A 109 -11.68 -8.75 -5.57
N VAL A 110 -11.35 -9.57 -4.56
CA VAL A 110 -10.04 -9.56 -3.90
C VAL A 110 -8.95 -9.98 -4.88
N ALA A 111 -9.13 -11.08 -5.61
CA ALA A 111 -8.13 -11.58 -6.56
C ALA A 111 -7.88 -10.58 -7.70
N ALA A 112 -8.95 -10.02 -8.28
CA ALA A 112 -8.84 -9.03 -9.37
C ALA A 112 -8.08 -7.77 -8.91
N TRP A 113 -8.41 -7.24 -7.73
CA TRP A 113 -7.70 -6.12 -7.16
C TRP A 113 -6.23 -6.45 -6.87
N ALA A 114 -5.98 -7.61 -6.26
CA ALA A 114 -4.65 -8.02 -5.84
C ALA A 114 -3.69 -8.19 -7.03
N ILE A 115 -4.18 -8.69 -8.17
CA ILE A 115 -3.39 -8.77 -9.41
C ILE A 115 -2.95 -7.38 -9.86
N VAL A 116 -3.88 -6.42 -9.92
CA VAL A 116 -3.58 -5.04 -10.35
C VAL A 116 -2.63 -4.36 -9.37
N ALA A 117 -2.92 -4.45 -8.07
CA ALA A 117 -2.09 -3.84 -7.02
C ALA A 117 -0.67 -4.41 -7.04
N ALA A 118 -0.52 -5.74 -7.09
CA ALA A 118 0.78 -6.40 -7.13
C ALA A 118 1.57 -6.05 -8.40
N ALA A 119 0.92 -6.00 -9.57
CA ALA A 119 1.59 -5.64 -10.82
C ALA A 119 2.10 -4.19 -10.80
N VAL A 120 1.29 -3.24 -10.31
CA VAL A 120 1.64 -1.81 -10.29
C VAL A 120 2.72 -1.52 -9.23
N GLU A 121 2.63 -2.11 -8.03
CA GLU A 121 3.68 -1.99 -7.01
C GLU A 121 4.97 -2.68 -7.43
N GLY A 122 4.88 -3.88 -8.01
CA GLY A 122 6.02 -4.61 -8.56
C GLY A 122 6.72 -3.83 -9.66
N TRP A 123 5.97 -3.15 -10.53
CA TRP A 123 6.51 -2.23 -11.53
C TRP A 123 7.25 -1.04 -10.89
N ALA A 124 6.68 -0.44 -9.84
CA ALA A 124 7.30 0.68 -9.13
C ALA A 124 8.65 0.27 -8.51
N TRP A 125 8.69 -0.91 -7.86
CA TRP A 125 9.94 -1.52 -7.39
C TRP A 125 10.92 -1.76 -8.54
N PHE A 126 10.48 -2.38 -9.63
CA PHE A 126 11.34 -2.70 -10.78
C PHE A 126 12.00 -1.45 -11.36
N ARG A 127 11.26 -0.32 -11.41
CA ARG A 127 11.78 0.97 -11.89
C ARG A 127 12.83 1.57 -10.95
N LEU A 128 12.66 1.43 -9.63
CA LEU A 128 13.58 2.02 -8.66
C LEU A 128 14.73 1.11 -8.23
N ARG A 129 14.68 -0.20 -8.51
CA ARG A 129 15.69 -1.15 -8.00
C ARG A 129 17.14 -0.88 -8.47
N ALA A 130 17.30 -0.20 -9.60
CA ALA A 130 18.60 0.10 -10.19
C ALA A 130 19.17 1.47 -9.77
N THR A 131 18.45 2.20 -8.89
CA THR A 131 18.92 3.51 -8.41
C THR A 131 20.13 3.40 -7.50
N THR A 132 21.05 4.35 -7.62
CA THR A 132 22.23 4.48 -6.75
C THR A 132 21.88 5.11 -5.40
N ASP A 133 20.76 5.84 -5.28
CA ASP A 133 20.29 6.41 -4.02
C ASP A 133 19.95 5.31 -2.99
N PRO A 134 20.69 5.21 -1.87
CA PRO A 134 20.41 4.23 -0.82
C PRO A 134 19.01 4.36 -0.20
N LYS A 135 18.46 5.58 -0.10
CA LYS A 135 17.13 5.82 0.47
C LYS A 135 16.04 5.26 -0.44
N ALA A 136 16.11 5.59 -1.73
CA ALA A 136 15.19 5.08 -2.73
C ALA A 136 15.20 3.54 -2.80
N ARG A 137 16.39 2.93 -2.70
CA ARG A 137 16.53 1.46 -2.72
C ARG A 137 15.87 0.79 -1.52
N ARG A 138 16.01 1.37 -0.32
CA ARG A 138 15.35 0.85 0.90
C ARG A 138 13.83 0.91 0.78
N ILE A 139 13.30 2.06 0.34
CA ILE A 139 11.85 2.23 0.10
C ILE A 139 11.34 1.24 -0.95
N ALA A 140 12.09 1.07 -2.04
CA ALA A 140 11.72 0.13 -3.10
C ALA A 140 11.73 -1.34 -2.62
N ALA A 141 12.60 -1.70 -1.67
CA ALA A 141 12.63 -3.04 -1.10
C ALA A 141 11.33 -3.36 -0.33
N ASP A 142 10.76 -2.39 0.39
CA ASP A 142 9.47 -2.56 1.08
C ASP A 142 8.34 -2.81 0.08
N TRP A 143 8.32 -2.07 -1.04
CA TRP A 143 7.32 -2.25 -2.10
C TRP A 143 7.42 -3.62 -2.76
N ARG A 144 8.63 -4.18 -2.89
CA ARG A 144 8.81 -5.56 -3.37
C ARG A 144 8.09 -6.56 -2.46
N PHE A 145 8.22 -6.41 -1.14
CA PHE A 145 7.57 -7.32 -0.19
C PHE A 145 6.05 -7.21 -0.27
N VAL A 146 5.50 -5.99 -0.26
CA VAL A 146 4.05 -5.78 -0.35
C VAL A 146 3.50 -6.30 -1.68
N ALA A 147 4.18 -6.04 -2.80
CA ALA A 147 3.80 -6.55 -4.11
C ALA A 147 3.81 -8.08 -4.16
N ALA A 148 4.85 -8.72 -3.61
CA ALA A 148 4.98 -10.17 -3.58
C ALA A 148 3.87 -10.81 -2.73
N PHE A 149 3.62 -10.31 -1.52
CA PHE A 149 2.54 -10.84 -0.67
C PHE A 149 1.15 -10.59 -1.26
N THR A 150 0.94 -9.47 -1.96
CA THR A 150 -0.31 -9.19 -2.65
C THR A 150 -0.50 -10.11 -3.85
N LEU A 151 0.58 -10.46 -4.57
CA LEU A 151 0.53 -11.48 -5.62
C LEU A 151 0.20 -12.86 -5.06
N VAL A 152 0.82 -13.24 -3.93
CA VAL A 152 0.48 -14.49 -3.22
C VAL A 152 -0.99 -14.49 -2.83
N ALA A 153 -1.52 -13.38 -2.30
CA ALA A 153 -2.94 -13.25 -2.00
C ALA A 153 -3.81 -13.48 -3.26
N ALA A 154 -3.47 -12.86 -4.39
CA ALA A 154 -4.18 -13.08 -5.65
C ALA A 154 -4.25 -14.58 -6.02
N ILE A 155 -3.11 -15.28 -5.95
CA ILE A 155 -3.02 -16.70 -6.27
C ILE A 155 -3.85 -17.53 -5.29
N VAL A 156 -3.69 -17.31 -3.98
CA VAL A 156 -4.40 -18.06 -2.94
C VAL A 156 -5.90 -17.87 -3.09
N PHE A 157 -6.39 -16.64 -3.24
CA PHE A 157 -7.82 -16.39 -3.46
C PHE A 157 -8.30 -17.07 -4.74
N ALA A 158 -7.55 -16.99 -5.85
CA ALA A 158 -7.92 -17.64 -7.10
C ALA A 158 -8.02 -19.17 -6.99
N CYS A 159 -7.14 -19.81 -6.21
CA CYS A 159 -7.10 -21.27 -6.07
C CYS A 159 -8.05 -21.83 -5.01
N MET A 160 -8.36 -21.07 -3.95
CA MET A 160 -9.15 -21.60 -2.82
C MET A 160 -10.63 -21.76 -3.16
N PRO A 161 -11.33 -22.76 -2.60
CA PRO A 161 -12.79 -22.88 -2.69
C PRO A 161 -13.50 -21.65 -2.11
N SER A 162 -14.69 -21.35 -2.59
CA SER A 162 -15.50 -20.19 -2.18
C SER A 162 -16.19 -20.37 -0.83
N HIS A 163 -15.48 -20.88 0.19
CA HIS A 163 -15.98 -21.01 1.55
C HIS A 163 -15.73 -19.72 2.33
N ASP A 164 -16.81 -19.09 2.81
CA ASP A 164 -16.77 -17.78 3.45
C ASP A 164 -15.77 -17.72 4.62
N VAL A 165 -15.81 -18.70 5.53
CA VAL A 165 -14.91 -18.75 6.71
C VAL A 165 -13.44 -18.67 6.31
N VAL A 166 -13.06 -19.45 5.30
CA VAL A 166 -11.68 -19.52 4.81
C VAL A 166 -11.27 -18.21 4.14
N LEU A 167 -12.12 -17.67 3.27
CA LEU A 167 -11.82 -16.46 2.51
C LEU A 167 -11.76 -15.23 3.42
N VAL A 168 -12.67 -15.10 4.38
CA VAL A 168 -12.68 -14.01 5.36
C VAL A 168 -11.42 -14.08 6.22
N GLY A 169 -11.07 -15.29 6.71
CA GLY A 169 -9.83 -15.51 7.45
C GLY A 169 -8.58 -15.13 6.63
N LEU A 170 -8.57 -15.42 5.32
CA LEU A 170 -7.49 -15.02 4.42
C LEU A 170 -7.42 -13.49 4.21
N VAL A 171 -8.57 -12.78 4.15
CA VAL A 171 -8.58 -11.31 4.13
C VAL A 171 -7.94 -10.77 5.40
N GLY A 172 -8.33 -11.29 6.56
CA GLY A 172 -7.74 -10.92 7.85
C GLY A 172 -6.24 -11.17 7.93
N ALA A 173 -5.79 -12.36 7.53
CA ALA A 173 -4.38 -12.72 7.51
C ALA A 173 -3.55 -11.80 6.59
N TYR A 174 -4.03 -11.54 5.37
CA TYR A 174 -3.41 -10.59 4.46
C TYR A 174 -3.33 -9.18 5.08
N ALA A 175 -4.43 -8.71 5.68
CA ALA A 175 -4.52 -7.39 6.28
C ALA A 175 -3.54 -7.23 7.47
N VAL A 176 -3.42 -8.23 8.35
CA VAL A 176 -2.43 -8.21 9.44
C VAL A 176 -1.01 -8.17 8.89
N ILE A 177 -0.67 -9.08 7.97
CA ILE A 177 0.68 -9.16 7.40
C ILE A 177 1.07 -7.81 6.78
N VAL A 178 0.26 -7.32 5.85
CA VAL A 178 0.55 -6.07 5.13
C VAL A 178 0.49 -4.87 6.08
N GLY A 179 -0.43 -4.86 7.04
CA GLY A 179 -0.53 -3.80 8.06
C GLY A 179 0.72 -3.70 8.93
N VAL A 180 1.25 -4.83 9.41
CA VAL A 180 2.49 -4.89 10.20
C VAL A 180 3.68 -4.44 9.38
N PHE A 181 3.84 -4.92 8.13
CA PHE A 181 4.95 -4.49 7.27
C PHE A 181 4.92 -2.98 7.00
N HIS A 182 3.73 -2.41 6.73
CA HIS A 182 3.58 -0.97 6.58
C HIS A 182 3.85 -0.22 7.90
N GLY A 183 3.42 -0.75 9.04
CA GLY A 183 3.71 -0.16 10.35
C GLY A 183 5.22 -0.10 10.64
N ILE A 184 5.94 -1.19 10.37
CA ILE A 184 7.40 -1.26 10.52
C ILE A 184 8.09 -0.30 9.54
N ALA A 185 7.65 -0.25 8.28
CA ALA A 185 8.20 0.67 7.28
C ALA A 185 8.00 2.13 7.69
N ALA A 186 6.82 2.48 8.20
CA ALA A 186 6.53 3.81 8.71
C ALA A 186 7.41 4.18 9.90
N TYR A 187 7.50 3.30 10.90
CA TYR A 187 8.33 3.52 12.07
C TYR A 187 9.81 3.69 11.68
N SER A 188 10.31 2.81 10.82
CA SER A 188 11.70 2.84 10.33
C SER A 188 12.03 4.13 9.57
N ALA A 189 11.11 4.59 8.71
CA ALA A 189 11.28 5.84 7.97
C ALA A 189 11.20 7.08 8.89
N ARG A 190 10.36 7.04 9.93
CA ARG A 190 10.26 8.11 10.92
C ARG A 190 11.51 8.22 11.78
N ALA A 191 12.06 7.09 12.23
CA ALA A 191 13.32 7.05 12.98
C ALA A 191 14.47 7.64 12.18
N ALA A 192 14.66 7.17 10.93
CA ALA A 192 15.71 7.70 10.04
C ALA A 192 15.59 9.21 9.76
N ALA A 193 14.37 9.74 9.69
CA ALA A 193 14.13 11.17 9.53
C ALA A 193 14.46 11.97 10.80
N LYS A 194 14.29 11.38 11.99
CA LYS A 194 14.66 12.01 13.27
C LYS A 194 16.18 12.08 13.41
N ASP A 195 16.88 10.98 13.18
CA ASP A 195 18.35 10.90 13.30
C ASP A 195 19.05 11.91 12.36
N ALA A 196 18.52 12.08 11.14
CA ALA A 196 19.04 13.06 10.19
C ALA A 196 18.87 14.52 10.65
N ARG A 197 17.78 14.82 11.39
CA ARG A 197 17.55 16.15 11.97
C ARG A 197 18.49 16.43 13.14
N GLU A 198 18.77 15.42 13.96
CA GLU A 198 19.70 15.56 15.09
C GLU A 198 21.15 15.72 14.62
N ALA A 199 21.56 15.06 13.53
CA ALA A 199 22.91 15.21 12.97
C ALA A 199 23.17 16.57 12.29
N THR A 200 22.12 17.37 12.04
CA THR A 200 22.20 18.68 11.38
C THR A 200 21.90 19.85 12.32
N ALA A 201 21.57 19.56 13.59
CA ALA A 201 21.36 20.52 14.66
C ALA A 201 22.64 20.70 15.49
#